data_AF-A0A258VQY4-F1
#
_entry.id   AF-A0A258VQY4-F1
#
_cell.length_a   1.000
_cell.length_b   1.000
_cell.length_c   1.000
_cell.angle_alpha   90.00
_cell.angle_beta   90.00
_cell.angle_gamma   90.00
#
_symmetry.space_group_name_H-M   'P 1'
#
loop_
_entity.id
_entity.type
_entity.pdbx_description
1 polymer ?
#
loop_
_entity_poly.entity_id
_entity_poly.type
_entity_poly.pdbx_seq_one_letter_code
_entity_poly.pdbx_strand_id
1 'polypeptide(L)'
;MNTEEKNKDVKTKDEVTKKEGRIVVSTEAELVVGEMTDRVNDGFDAGRANRYDVASFMILWFKNNAPDDAIFEIRRRSANAFSMLDALQKKYKALGEVPPDIQAVLDKHFFGEAAKEQKKTKKTLKQECITDTLIESEPA
;
A
#
# COMPACT_ATOMS: atom_id res chain seq x y z
N MET A 1 -64.52 -28.86 31.02
CA MET A 1 -64.98 -27.92 29.97
C MET A 1 -64.05 -26.72 30.02
N ASN A 2 -63.36 -26.50 28.90
CA ASN A 2 -62.12 -25.75 28.81
C ASN A 2 -62.35 -24.24 28.83
N THR A 3 -61.59 -23.57 29.68
CA THR A 3 -61.46 -22.11 29.73
C THR A 3 -60.69 -21.62 28.50
N GLU A 4 -61.34 -20.66 27.86
CA GLU A 4 -60.97 -19.71 26.81
C GLU A 4 -59.47 -19.37 26.67
N GLU A 5 -59.04 -19.49 25.41
CA GLU A 5 -58.20 -18.57 24.64
C GLU A 5 -56.96 -17.96 25.31
N LYS A 6 -55.83 -18.67 25.13
CA LYS A 6 -54.51 -18.03 25.10
C LYS A 6 -54.38 -17.20 23.83
N ASN A 7 -54.69 -15.91 23.95
CA ASN A 7 -54.26 -14.90 22.99
C ASN A 7 -52.72 -14.83 23.03
N LYS A 8 -52.06 -15.54 22.12
CA LYS A 8 -50.64 -15.36 21.84
C LYS A 8 -50.53 -14.04 21.09
N ASP A 9 -50.27 -12.97 21.82
CA ASP A 9 -49.70 -11.76 21.26
C ASP A 9 -48.48 -12.14 20.43
N VAL A 10 -48.69 -12.10 19.12
CA VAL A 10 -47.64 -12.11 18.12
C VAL A 10 -46.84 -10.84 18.40
N LYS A 11 -45.74 -11.00 19.14
CA LYS A 11 -44.63 -10.05 19.10
C LYS A 11 -44.13 -10.06 17.66
N THR A 12 -44.71 -9.19 16.85
CA THR A 12 -44.17 -8.73 15.59
C THR A 12 -42.74 -8.33 15.88
N LYS A 13 -41.80 -9.11 15.35
CA LYS A 13 -40.37 -8.80 15.35
C LYS A 13 -40.13 -7.64 14.38
N ASP A 14 -40.68 -6.47 14.69
CA ASP A 14 -40.34 -5.19 14.06
C ASP A 14 -39.13 -4.55 14.76
N GLU A 15 -38.11 -5.37 15.04
CA GLU A 15 -36.80 -4.92 15.49
C GLU A 15 -35.72 -5.52 14.59
N VAL A 16 -35.93 -5.44 13.27
CA VAL A 16 -34.78 -5.24 12.38
C VAL A 16 -34.56 -3.73 12.34
N THR A 17 -33.99 -3.20 13.43
CA THR A 17 -33.38 -1.88 13.41
C THR A 17 -32.38 -1.92 12.24
N LYS A 18 -32.73 -1.29 11.12
CA LYS A 18 -31.82 -1.16 9.98
C LYS A 18 -30.52 -0.59 10.55
N LYS A 19 -29.46 -1.39 10.55
CA LYS A 19 -28.13 -0.96 10.99
C LYS A 19 -27.54 -0.07 9.89
N GLU A 20 -28.14 1.11 9.70
CA GLU A 20 -27.65 2.12 8.79
C GLU A 20 -26.40 2.74 9.43
N GLY A 21 -25.25 2.53 8.80
CA GLY A 21 -23.99 3.14 9.19
C GLY A 21 -23.81 4.48 8.47
N ARG A 22 -23.35 5.51 9.19
CA ARG A 22 -22.92 6.76 8.57
C ARG A 22 -21.45 6.67 8.22
N ILE A 23 -21.12 6.94 6.97
CA ILE A 23 -19.74 7.10 6.50
C ILE A 23 -19.53 8.56 6.10
N VAL A 24 -18.33 9.08 6.38
CA VAL A 24 -17.91 10.40 5.89
C VAL A 24 -17.05 10.17 4.66
N VAL A 25 -17.36 10.86 3.58
CA VAL A 25 -16.62 10.81 2.32
C VAL A 25 -16.17 12.21 1.95
N SER A 26 -15.15 12.31 1.10
CA SER A 26 -14.75 13.59 0.49
C SER A 26 -15.88 14.16 -0.38
N THR A 27 -15.95 15.49 -0.52
CA THR A 27 -16.90 16.17 -1.40
C THR A 27 -16.83 15.68 -2.85
N GLU A 28 -15.63 15.39 -3.36
CA GLU A 28 -15.45 14.84 -4.71
C GLU A 28 -16.15 13.49 -4.87
N ALA A 29 -15.95 12.57 -3.93
CA ALA A 29 -16.61 11.26 -3.93
C ALA A 29 -18.14 11.38 -3.80
N GLU A 30 -18.65 12.35 -3.04
CA GLU A 30 -20.09 12.62 -2.94
C GLU A 30 -20.67 13.07 -4.29
N LEU A 31 -19.99 13.98 -4.99
CA LEU A 31 -20.39 14.43 -6.33
C LEU A 31 -20.43 13.27 -7.32
N VAL A 32 -19.40 12.42 -7.33
CA VAL A 32 -19.33 11.24 -8.19
C VAL A 32 -20.50 10.28 -7.93
N VAL A 33 -20.88 10.05 -6.68
CA VAL A 33 -22.07 9.23 -6.36
C VAL A 33 -23.34 9.86 -6.92
N GLY A 34 -23.46 11.19 -6.88
CA GLY A 34 -24.57 11.93 -7.48
C GLY A 34 -24.67 11.69 -8.99
N GLU A 35 -23.58 11.93 -9.72
CA GLU A 35 -23.51 11.71 -11.18
C GLU A 35 -23.85 10.27 -11.56
N MET A 36 -23.35 9.29 -10.80
CA MET A 36 -23.66 7.89 -11.01
C MET A 36 -25.14 7.58 -10.75
N THR A 37 -25.77 8.24 -9.77
CA THR A 37 -27.20 8.09 -9.49
C THR A 37 -28.05 8.61 -10.63
N ASP A 38 -27.70 9.76 -11.20
CA ASP A 38 -28.40 10.31 -12.36
C ASP A 38 -28.28 9.37 -13.56
N ARG A 39 -27.07 8.86 -13.82
CA ARG A 39 -26.81 7.90 -14.91
C ARG A 39 -27.54 6.57 -14.75
N VAL A 40 -27.67 6.05 -13.52
CA VAL A 40 -28.42 4.80 -13.26
C VAL A 40 -29.92 4.99 -13.52
N ASN A 41 -30.45 6.19 -13.27
CA ASN A 41 -31.86 6.50 -13.45
C ASN A 41 -32.20 6.98 -14.87
N ASP A 42 -31.21 7.31 -15.69
CA ASP A 42 -31.43 7.81 -17.04
C ASP A 42 -32.11 6.74 -17.92
N GLY A 43 -33.27 7.09 -18.49
CA GLY A 43 -34.08 6.18 -19.30
C GLY A 43 -34.72 5.00 -18.57
N PHE A 44 -34.77 5.01 -17.22
CA PHE A 44 -35.33 3.91 -16.43
C PHE A 44 -36.55 4.35 -15.60
N ASP A 45 -37.74 3.95 -16.03
CA ASP A 45 -39.03 4.36 -15.43
C ASP A 45 -39.62 3.35 -14.43
N ALA A 46 -39.01 2.17 -14.26
CA ALA A 46 -39.53 1.11 -13.39
C ALA A 46 -39.17 1.26 -11.90
N GLY A 47 -38.54 2.37 -11.52
CA GLY A 47 -38.16 2.70 -10.15
C GLY A 47 -36.88 3.53 -10.10
N ARG A 48 -36.81 4.52 -9.21
CA ARG A 48 -35.62 5.38 -9.09
C ARG A 48 -34.71 4.90 -7.98
N ALA A 49 -33.46 4.62 -8.31
CA ALA A 49 -32.41 4.42 -7.33
C ALA A 49 -32.04 5.76 -6.69
N ASN A 50 -31.95 5.81 -5.36
CA ASN A 50 -31.44 6.98 -4.66
C ASN A 50 -29.92 6.87 -4.46
N ARG A 51 -29.28 7.95 -3.99
CA ARG A 51 -27.82 7.99 -3.74
C ARG A 51 -27.35 6.91 -2.76
N TYR A 52 -28.17 6.58 -1.77
CA TYR A 52 -27.86 5.54 -0.78
C TYR A 52 -27.82 4.16 -1.44
N ASP A 53 -28.77 3.85 -2.32
CA ASP A 53 -28.84 2.57 -3.02
C ASP A 53 -27.60 2.37 -3.91
N VAL A 54 -27.24 3.41 -4.67
CA VAL A 54 -26.09 3.40 -5.57
C VAL A 54 -24.77 3.29 -4.80
N ALA A 55 -24.58 4.09 -3.75
CA ALA A 55 -23.38 4.03 -2.92
C ALA A 55 -23.23 2.67 -2.23
N SER A 56 -24.32 2.14 -1.66
CA SER A 56 -24.33 0.83 -0.99
C SER A 56 -23.99 -0.29 -1.98
N PHE A 57 -24.57 -0.24 -3.19
CA PHE A 57 -24.24 -1.19 -4.25
C PHE A 57 -22.76 -1.12 -4.63
N MET A 58 -22.22 0.07 -4.87
CA MET A 58 -20.82 0.24 -5.25
C MET A 58 -19.85 -0.32 -4.19
N ILE A 59 -20.11 -0.07 -2.91
CA ILE A 59 -19.27 -0.57 -1.81
C ILE A 59 -19.30 -2.10 -1.74
N LEU A 60 -20.49 -2.70 -1.81
CA LEU A 60 -20.66 -4.15 -1.77
C LEU A 60 -20.08 -4.83 -3.01
N TRP A 61 -20.29 -4.22 -4.17
CA TRP A 61 -19.72 -4.69 -5.43
C TRP A 61 -18.19 -4.63 -5.39
N PHE A 62 -17.62 -3.52 -4.92
CA PHE A 62 -16.18 -3.35 -4.78
C PHE A 62 -15.58 -4.43 -3.87
N LYS A 63 -16.20 -4.72 -2.71
CA LYS A 63 -15.74 -5.81 -1.83
C LYS A 63 -15.58 -7.15 -2.57
N ASN A 64 -16.51 -7.48 -3.45
CA ASN A 64 -16.55 -8.78 -4.11
C ASN A 64 -15.76 -8.84 -5.43
N ASN A 65 -15.46 -7.68 -6.03
CA ASN A 65 -14.89 -7.61 -7.39
C ASN A 65 -13.60 -6.77 -7.48
N ALA A 66 -13.12 -6.19 -6.38
CA ALA A 66 -11.90 -5.38 -6.40
C ALA A 66 -10.68 -6.26 -6.73
N PRO A 67 -9.89 -5.91 -7.76
CA PRO A 67 -8.62 -6.56 -8.02
C PRO A 67 -7.59 -6.19 -6.96
N ASP A 68 -6.60 -7.05 -6.75
CA ASP A 68 -5.52 -6.83 -5.77
C ASP A 68 -4.77 -5.50 -6.00
N ASP A 69 -4.64 -5.07 -7.26
CA ASP A 69 -4.03 -3.79 -7.63
C ASP A 69 -4.80 -2.60 -7.05
N ALA A 70 -6.14 -2.64 -7.05
CA ALA A 70 -6.97 -1.58 -6.47
C ALA A 70 -6.81 -1.54 -4.95
N ILE A 71 -6.66 -2.71 -4.31
CA ILE A 71 -6.39 -2.80 -2.87
C ILE A 71 -4.99 -2.24 -2.55
N PHE A 72 -3.99 -2.56 -3.37
CA PHE A 72 -2.64 -2.01 -3.23
C PHE A 72 -2.63 -0.49 -3.37
N GLU A 73 -3.40 0.05 -4.31
CA GLU A 73 -3.53 1.49 -4.51
C GLU A 73 -4.14 2.18 -3.28
N ILE A 74 -5.19 1.60 -2.68
CA ILE A 74 -5.77 2.12 -1.44
C ILE A 74 -4.73 2.12 -0.31
N ARG A 75 -3.95 1.04 -0.17
CA ARG A 75 -2.87 0.96 0.83
C ARG A 75 -1.84 2.06 0.60
N ARG A 76 -1.42 2.27 -0.65
CA ARG A 76 -0.42 3.29 -1.00
C ARG A 76 -0.91 4.70 -0.67
N ARG A 77 -2.17 5.02 -0.96
CA ARG A 77 -2.75 6.35 -0.69
C ARG A 77 -3.00 6.62 0.79
N SER A 78 -3.28 5.57 1.56
CA SER A 78 -3.56 5.67 3.00
C SER A 78 -2.31 5.52 3.87
N ALA A 79 -1.19 5.05 3.32
CA ALA A 79 0.03 4.82 4.07
C ALA A 79 0.73 6.14 4.45
N ASN A 80 1.01 6.30 5.74
CA ASN A 80 1.90 7.34 6.26
C ASN A 80 3.35 6.82 6.27
N ALA A 81 4.28 7.61 5.73
CA ALA A 81 5.71 7.29 5.69
C ALA A 81 6.31 6.94 7.06
N PHE A 82 5.92 7.65 8.12
CA PHE A 82 6.39 7.34 9.48
C PHE A 82 5.84 6.02 9.99
N SER A 83 4.56 5.75 9.77
CA SER A 83 3.95 4.46 10.15
C SER A 83 4.56 3.29 9.38
N MET A 84 4.94 3.51 8.11
CA MET A 84 5.67 2.51 7.32
C MET A 84 7.07 2.27 7.91
N LEU A 85 7.79 3.32 8.28
CA LEU A 85 9.11 3.21 8.88
C LEU A 85 9.06 2.51 10.25
N ASP A 86 8.07 2.82 11.09
CA ASP A 86 7.88 2.15 12.38
C ASP A 86 7.57 0.67 12.22
N ALA A 87 6.70 0.31 11.26
CA ALA A 87 6.41 -1.08 10.94
C ALA A 87 7.67 -1.81 10.47
N LEU A 88 8.47 -1.17 9.63
CA LEU A 88 9.74 -1.68 9.15
C LEU A 88 10.74 -1.87 10.29
N GLN A 89 10.86 -0.90 11.20
CA GLN A 89 11.73 -0.96 12.35
C GLN A 89 11.35 -2.12 13.29
N LYS A 90 10.05 -2.30 13.57
CA LYS A 90 9.56 -3.42 14.39
C LYS A 90 9.93 -4.77 13.78
N LYS A 91 9.79 -4.91 12.47
CA LYS A 91 10.14 -6.13 11.73
C LYS A 91 11.63 -6.46 11.88
N TYR A 92 12.52 -5.49 11.69
CA TYR A 92 13.97 -5.73 11.80
C TYR A 92 14.46 -5.90 13.24
N LYS A 93 13.84 -5.21 14.20
CA LYS A 93 14.09 -5.48 15.63
C LYS A 93 13.78 -6.93 15.99
N ALA A 94 12.71 -7.50 15.43
CA ALA A 94 12.35 -8.91 15.67
C ALA A 94 13.31 -9.90 14.99
N LEU A 95 13.86 -9.54 13.82
CA LEU A 95 14.83 -10.35 13.10
C LEU A 95 16.25 -10.23 13.67
N GLY A 96 16.55 -9.18 14.43
CA GLY A 96 17.87 -8.91 15.00
C GLY A 96 18.89 -8.33 14.01
N GLU A 97 18.51 -8.15 12.74
CA GLU A 97 19.37 -7.67 11.67
C GLU A 97 18.71 -6.56 10.87
N VAL A 98 19.50 -5.54 10.51
CA VAL A 98 19.06 -4.41 9.67
C VAL A 98 19.64 -4.59 8.26
N PRO A 99 18.83 -4.45 7.19
CA PRO A 99 19.32 -4.56 5.82
C PRO A 99 20.45 -3.57 5.51
N PRO A 100 21.40 -3.93 4.63
CA PRO A 100 22.53 -3.07 4.28
C PRO A 100 22.13 -1.68 3.78
N ASP A 101 21.02 -1.57 3.04
CA ASP A 101 20.54 -0.30 2.50
C ASP A 101 20.07 0.64 3.61
N ILE A 102 19.37 0.11 4.62
CA ILE A 102 18.93 0.87 5.78
C ILE A 102 20.13 1.24 6.64
N GLN A 103 21.06 0.32 6.84
CA GLN A 103 22.30 0.59 7.56
C GLN A 103 23.11 1.71 6.89
N ALA A 104 23.24 1.70 5.56
CA ALA A 104 23.94 2.76 4.83
C ALA A 104 23.28 4.14 4.98
N VAL A 105 21.95 4.20 5.02
CA VAL A 105 21.21 5.43 5.28
C VAL A 105 21.45 5.92 6.72
N LEU A 106 21.40 5.02 7.71
CA LEU A 106 21.71 5.34 9.10
C LEU A 106 23.15 5.83 9.26
N ASP A 107 24.11 5.14 8.64
CA ASP A 107 25.52 5.51 8.71
C ASP A 107 25.75 6.91 8.14
N LYS A 108 25.15 7.21 6.99
CA LYS A 108 25.22 8.55 6.38
C LYS A 108 24.58 9.61 7.28
N HIS A 109 23.47 9.31 7.94
CA HIS A 109 22.75 10.27 8.78
C HIS A 109 23.43 10.55 10.12
N PHE A 110 24.02 9.53 10.77
CA PHE A 110 24.62 9.65 12.10
C PHE A 110 26.15 9.85 12.08
N PHE A 111 26.85 9.31 11.09
CA PHE A 111 28.32 9.35 11.00
C PHE A 111 28.84 10.16 9.79
N GLY A 112 27.95 10.60 8.89
CA GLY A 112 28.30 11.38 7.69
C GLY A 112 28.91 10.54 6.56
N GLU A 113 29.19 11.18 5.41
CA GLU A 113 29.79 10.51 4.24
C GLU A 113 31.24 10.05 4.44
N ALA A 114 31.89 10.45 5.53
CA ALA A 114 33.29 10.13 5.81
C ALA A 114 33.54 8.64 6.14
N ALA A 115 32.50 7.84 6.39
CA ALA A 115 32.65 6.45 6.83
C ALA A 115 33.13 5.47 5.73
N LYS A 116 33.14 5.86 4.45
CA LYS A 116 33.48 4.94 3.34
C LYS A 116 34.56 5.41 2.36
N GLU A 117 35.39 6.38 2.73
CA GLU A 117 36.62 6.64 1.96
C GLU A 117 37.83 5.95 2.61
N GLN A 118 37.83 4.61 2.62
CA GLN A 118 39.10 3.89 2.65
C GLN A 118 39.81 4.14 1.32
N LYS A 119 40.63 5.19 1.27
CA LYS A 119 41.55 5.50 0.18
C LYS A 119 42.27 4.22 -0.21
N LYS A 120 41.97 3.67 -1.39
CA LYS A 120 42.80 2.63 -2.00
C LYS A 120 44.17 3.24 -2.23
N THR A 121 45.14 2.92 -1.37
CA THR A 121 46.54 3.27 -1.57
C THR A 121 46.97 2.72 -2.91
N LYS A 122 47.21 3.59 -3.89
CA LYS A 122 47.80 3.20 -5.17
C LYS A 122 49.19 2.64 -4.85
N LYS A 123 49.41 1.35 -5.10
CA LYS A 123 50.75 0.76 -5.01
C LYS A 123 51.64 1.47 -6.03
N THR A 124 52.72 2.08 -5.58
CA THR A 124 53.75 2.69 -6.43
C THR A 124 54.29 1.64 -7.39
N LEU A 125 54.23 1.92 -8.70
CA LEU A 125 54.92 1.12 -9.72
C LEU A 125 56.42 1.14 -9.40
N LYS A 126 57.04 -0.02 -9.19
CA LYS A 126 58.50 -0.11 -9.19
C LYS A 126 58.99 0.07 -10.62
N GLN A 127 59.83 1.09 -10.85
CA GLN A 127 60.62 1.23 -12.07
C GLN A 127 61.71 0.16 -12.04
N GLU A 128 61.40 -1.05 -12.49
CA GLU A 128 62.43 -2.00 -12.88
C GLU A 128 62.47 -2.01 -14.41
N CYS A 129 63.58 -1.50 -14.91
CA CYS A 129 63.89 -1.30 -16.31
C CYS A 129 63.82 -2.63 -17.08
N ILE A 130 63.14 -2.62 -18.23
CA ILE A 130 63.24 -3.71 -19.21
C ILE A 130 64.60 -3.57 -19.89
N THR A 131 65.47 -4.56 -19.74
CA THR A 131 66.75 -4.61 -20.45
C THR A 131 66.50 -5.23 -21.82
N ASP A 132 66.20 -4.39 -22.82
CA ASP A 132 66.18 -4.81 -24.22
C ASP A 132 67.61 -5.16 -24.65
N THR A 133 67.86 -6.44 -24.89
CA THR A 133 69.09 -6.90 -25.53
C THR A 133 68.76 -7.20 -26.99
N LEU A 134 69.15 -6.29 -27.88
CA LEU A 134 69.23 -6.52 -29.32
C LEU A 134 70.34 -7.54 -29.57
N ILE A 135 69.97 -8.78 -29.91
CA ILE A 135 70.90 -9.74 -30.47
C ILE A 135 71.01 -9.40 -31.96
N GLU A 136 72.06 -8.64 -32.30
CA GLU A 136 72.51 -8.45 -33.67
C GLU A 136 73.02 -9.79 -34.18
N SER A 137 72.34 -10.35 -35.19
CA SER A 137 72.82 -11.50 -35.94
C SER A 137 73.45 -11.03 -37.25
N GLU A 138 74.76 -11.24 -37.41
CA GLU A 138 75.47 -11.41 -38.68
C GLU A 138 76.92 -11.86 -38.38
N PRO A 139 77.70 -12.41 -39.33
CA PRO A 139 77.40 -13.39 -40.37
C PRO A 139 78.45 -14.53 -40.40
N ALA A 140 78.13 -15.70 -41.00
CA ALA A 140 79.08 -16.60 -41.65
C ALA A 140 78.34 -17.67 -42.47
#